data_AF-A0A9D2GMD3-F1
#
_entry.id   AF-A0A9D2GMD3-F1
#
_cell.length_a   1.000
_cell.length_b   1.000
_cell.length_c   1.000
_cell.angle_alpha   90.00
_cell.angle_beta   90.00
_cell.angle_gamma   90.00
#
_symmetry.space_group_name_H-M   'P 1'
#
loop_
_entity.id
_entity.type
_entity.pdbx_description
1 polymer ?
#
loop_
_entity_poly.entity_id
_entity_poly.type
_entity_poly.pdbx_seq_one_letter_code
_entity_poly.pdbx_strand_id
1 'polypeptide(L)' 'MLNPAIGELIKEYESRYQLVLDVAKRARHISEEAEAEHQIITEKPVSLAIDQIAEAKREEAEHEA' A
#
# COMPACT_ATOMS: atom_id res chain seq x y z
N MET A 1 -6.18 -13.59 0.40
CA MET A 1 -7.51 -12.96 0.42
C MET A 1 -7.43 -11.66 -0.36
N LEU A 2 -8.51 -11.26 -1.04
CA LEU A 2 -8.59 -9.91 -1.63
C LEU A 2 -8.61 -8.90 -0.49
N ASN A 3 -7.72 -7.91 -0.52
CA ASN A 3 -7.76 -6.79 0.41
C ASN A 3 -8.95 -5.88 0.01
N PRO A 4 -9.85 -5.52 0.95
CA PRO A 4 -11.01 -4.68 0.67
C PRO A 4 -10.64 -3.31 0.06
N ALA A 5 -9.50 -2.73 0.45
CA ALA A 5 -9.06 -1.42 -0.02
C ALA A 5 -8.69 -1.37 -1.51
N ILE A 6 -8.45 -2.51 -2.15
CA ILE A 6 -8.12 -2.57 -3.60
C ILE A 6 -9.25 -1.98 -4.44
N GLY A 7 -10.52 -2.18 -4.05
CA GLY A 7 -11.67 -1.69 -4.80
C GLY A 7 -11.73 -0.15 -4.86
N GLU A 8 -11.30 0.51 -3.80
CA GLU A 8 -11.22 1.97 -3.70
C GLU A 8 -10.00 2.48 -4.46
N LEU A 9 -8.83 1.89 -4.22
CA LEU A 9 -7.58 2.27 -4.89
C LEU A 9 -7.64 2.18 -6.41
N ILE A 10 -8.36 1.19 -6.96
CA ILE A 10 -8.54 1.07 -8.41
C ILE A 10 -9.29 2.28 -9.00
N LYS A 11 -10.15 2.95 -8.21
CA LYS A 11 -10.90 4.14 -8.66
C LYS A 11 -10.05 5.41 -8.57
N GLU A 12 -9.19 5.50 -7.56
CA GLU A 12 -8.30 6.65 -7.33
C GLU A 12 -7.10 6.68 -8.29
N TYR A 13 -6.69 5.52 -8.81
CA TYR A 13 -5.58 5.43 -9.76
C TYR A 13 -6.07 5.52 -11.21
N GLU A 14 -5.45 6.40 -12.00
CA GLU A 14 -5.69 6.48 -13.45
C GLU A 14 -5.30 5.19 -14.20
N SER A 15 -4.30 4.47 -13.68
CA SER A 15 -3.79 3.23 -14.27
C SER A 15 -3.64 2.14 -13.23
N ARG A 16 -4.28 0.99 -13.47
CA ARG A 16 -4.14 -0.21 -12.63
C ARG A 16 -2.70 -0.72 -12.60
N TYR A 17 -1.94 -0.54 -13.67
CA TYR A 17 -0.53 -0.91 -13.71
C TYR A 17 0.29 -0.01 -12.77
N GLN A 18 -0.03 1.27 -12.71
CA GLN A 18 0.64 2.19 -11.79
C GLN A 18 0.37 1.79 -10.33
N LEU A 19 -0.87 1.45 -9.99
CA LEU A 19 -1.23 0.91 -8.66
C LEU A 19 -0.39 -0.33 -8.31
N VAL A 20 -0.28 -1.28 -9.24
CA VAL A 20 0.51 -2.50 -9.02
C VAL A 20 1.98 -2.18 -8.81
N LEU A 21 2.55 -1.26 -9.59
CA LEU A 21 3.95 -0.84 -9.46
C LEU A 21 4.22 -0.19 -8.10
N ASP A 22 3.34 0.71 -7.65
CA ASP A 22 3.52 1.42 -6.39
C ASP A 22 3.35 0.51 -5.18
N VAL A 23 2.34 -0.37 -5.19
CA VAL A 23 2.18 -1.43 -4.18
C VAL A 23 3.42 -2.33 -4.13
N ALA A 24 3.94 -2.76 -5.29
CA ALA A 24 5.11 -3.63 -5.33
C ALA A 24 6.37 -2.94 -4.80
N LYS A 25 6.58 -1.66 -5.13
CA LYS A 25 7.69 -0.86 -4.59
C LYS A 25 7.58 -0.73 -3.07
N ARG A 26 6.41 -0.33 -2.56
CA ARG A 26 6.20 -0.13 -1.12
C ARG A 26 6.34 -1.43 -0.34
N ALA A 27 5.81 -2.54 -0.86
CA ALA A 27 5.94 -3.85 -0.24
C ALA A 27 7.41 -4.30 -0.11
N ARG A 28 8.27 -3.98 -1.10
CA ARG A 28 9.72 -4.25 -1.00
C ARG A 28 10.36 -3.43 0.11
N HIS A 29 10.08 -2.13 0.18
CA HIS A 29 10.61 -1.27 1.24
C HIS A 29 10.20 -1.79 2.63
N ILE A 30 8.93 -2.16 2.83
CA ILE A 30 8.48 -2.73 4.12
C ILE A 30 9.25 -4.01 4.46
N SER A 31 9.50 -4.87 3.47
CA SER A 31 10.26 -6.10 3.69
C SER A 31 11.72 -5.81 4.05
N GLU A 32 12.35 -4.87 3.36
CA GLU A 32 13.74 -4.45 3.59
C GLU A 32 13.90 -3.76 4.95
N GLU A 33 12.96 -2.90 5.34
CA GLU A 33 12.90 -2.25 6.65
C GLU A 33 12.77 -3.29 7.77
N ALA A 34 11.83 -4.23 7.65
CA ALA A 34 11.64 -5.29 8.63
C ALA A 34 12.89 -6.19 8.76
N GLU A 35 13.56 -6.50 7.65
CA GLU A 35 14.81 -7.27 7.66
C GLU A 35 15.95 -6.48 8.34
N ALA A 36 16.13 -5.20 8.00
CA ALA A 36 17.17 -4.35 8.57
C ALA A 36 16.97 -4.17 10.09
N GLU A 37 15.73 -3.99 10.53
CA GLU A 37 15.38 -3.82 11.94
C GLU A 37 15.28 -5.15 12.71
N HIS A 38 15.49 -6.29 12.04
CA HIS A 38 15.28 -7.63 12.60
C HIS A 38 13.88 -7.80 13.21
N GLN A 39 12.89 -7.11 12.62
CA GLN A 39 11.51 -7.13 13.04
C GLN A 39 10.78 -8.32 12.41
N ILE A 40 10.11 -9.10 13.25
CA ILE A 40 9.22 -10.16 12.77
C ILE A 40 7.88 -9.53 12.41
N ILE A 41 7.57 -9.49 11.12
CA ILE A 41 6.26 -9.10 10.61
C ILE A 41 5.39 -10.34 10.36
N THR A 42 4.17 -10.32 10.90
CA THR A 42 3.18 -11.41 10.74
C THR A 42 2.30 -11.23 9.52
N GLU A 43 2.07 -9.98 9.14
CA GLU A 43 1.30 -9.57 7.98
C GLU A 43 2.19 -9.60 6.74
N LYS A 44 1.57 -9.90 5.59
CA LYS A 44 2.29 -9.87 4.31
C LYS A 44 2.67 -8.43 3.97
N PRO A 45 3.91 -8.13 3.55
CA PRO A 45 4.32 -6.79 3.15
C PRO A 45 3.41 -6.16 2.09
N VAL A 46 2.87 -6.97 1.17
CA VAL A 46 1.92 -6.53 0.14
C VAL A 46 0.59 -6.07 0.73
N SER A 47 0.10 -6.74 1.78
CA SER A 47 -1.12 -6.31 2.47
C SER A 47 -0.90 -4.97 3.17
N LEU A 48 0.20 -4.85 3.92
CA LEU A 48 0.58 -3.61 4.60
C LEU A 48 0.77 -2.46 3.61
N ALA A 49 1.40 -2.71 2.45
CA ALA A 49 1.58 -1.72 1.40
C ALA A 49 0.24 -1.20 0.85
N ILE A 50 -0.72 -2.08 0.61
CA ILE A 50 -2.06 -1.69 0.14
C ILE A 50 -2.75 -0.81 1.17
N ASP A 51 -2.70 -1.19 2.45
CA ASP A 51 -3.35 -0.43 3.52
C ASP A 51 -2.73 0.96 3.70
N GLN A 52 -1.39 1.06 3.65
CA GLN A 52 -0.67 2.34 3.74
C GLN A 52 -0.95 3.25 2.55
N ILE A 53 -1.01 2.73 1.33
CA ILE A 53 -1.33 3.52 0.14
C ILE A 53 -2.79 4.01 0.22
N ALA A 54 -3.72 3.15 0.68
CA ALA A 54 -5.11 3.54 0.85
C ALA A 54 -5.29 4.65 1.90
N GLU A 55 -4.55 4.58 3.00
CA GLU A 55 -4.57 5.64 4.03
C GLU A 55 -4.03 6.95 3.47
N ALA A 56 -2.85 6.94 2.83
CA ALA A 56 -2.27 8.15 2.24
C ALA A 56 -3.22 8.82 1.24
N LYS A 57 -3.95 8.04 0.44
CA LYS A 57 -4.96 8.57 -0.50
C LYS A 57 -6.16 9.20 0.20
N ARG A 58 -6.59 8.67 1.35
CA ARG A 58 -7.65 9.29 2.16
C ARG A 58 -7.19 10.62 2.75
N GLU A 59 -5.98 10.65 3.31
CA GLU A 59 -5.40 11.88 3.86
C GLU A 59 -5.24 12.98 2.80
N GLU A 60 -4.77 12.62 1.59
CA GLU A 60 -4.69 13.56 0.45
C GLU A 60 -6.07 14.17 0.12
N ALA A 61 -7.12 13.34 0.08
CA ALA A 61 -8.47 13.80 -0.21
C ALA A 61 -9.07 14.69 0.90
N GLU A 62 -8.73 14.44 2.17
CA GLU A 62 -9.15 15.27 3.31
C GLU A 62 -8.45 16.64 3.35
N HIS A 63 -7.21 16.71 2.89
CA HIS A 63 -6.45 17.97 2.85
C HIS A 63 -6.83 18.91 1.70
N GLU A 64 -7.45 18.39 0.63
CA GLU A 64 -7.97 19.21 -0.49
C GLU A 64 -9.42 19.72 -0.27
N ALA A 65 -10.10 19.29 0.80
CA ALA A 65 -11.49 19.63 1.13
C ALA A 65 -11.61 20.80 2.13
#